data_AF-A0A962YRK5-F1
#
_entry.id   AF-A0A962YRK5-F1
#
_cell.length_a   1.000
_cell.length_b   1.000
_cell.length_c   1.000
_cell.angle_alpha   90.00
_cell.angle_beta   90.00
_cell.angle_gamma   90.00
#
_symmetry.space_group_name_H-M   'P 1'
#
loop_
_entity.id
_entity.type
_entity.pdbx_description
1 polymer ?
#
loop_
_entity_poly.entity_id
_entity_poly.type
_entity_poly.pdbx_seq_one_letter_code
_entity_poly.pdbx_strand_id
1 'polypeptide(L)'
;MSLTQIQLAAALGLSQAAISQSVAKGMPVSSVEAARAWRETHLHPGRAKPAPPAPSLSALLEEAGALLDVGGDIGPLLPDLRLALHQIPGYQRAAVGMSEALWGALTGPVGSAFERETAESLTTAEAEGMGAFWFSVAAGEVIMP
;
A
#
# COMPACT_ATOMS: atom_id res chain seq x y z
N MET A 1 -22.04 -31.15 8.84
CA MET A 1 -21.35 -31.90 7.77
C MET A 1 -19.89 -31.48 7.77
N SER A 2 -18.96 -32.43 7.75
CA SER A 2 -17.51 -32.15 7.72
C SER A 2 -17.11 -31.64 6.35
N LEU A 3 -16.30 -30.58 6.28
CA LEU A 3 -15.77 -30.10 5.00
C LEU A 3 -14.70 -31.07 4.48
N THR A 4 -14.71 -31.32 3.17
CA THR A 4 -13.65 -32.13 2.56
C THR A 4 -12.33 -31.35 2.56
N GLN A 5 -11.20 -32.05 2.58
CA GLN A 5 -9.87 -31.40 2.58
C GLN A 5 -9.64 -30.51 1.34
N ILE A 6 -10.28 -30.83 0.22
CA ILE A 6 -10.24 -30.03 -1.02
C ILE A 6 -10.98 -28.70 -0.82
N GLN A 7 -12.16 -28.74 -0.21
CA GLN A 7 -12.92 -27.52 0.08
C GLN A 7 -12.21 -26.64 1.11
N LEU A 8 -11.58 -27.24 2.12
CA LEU A 8 -10.74 -26.53 3.09
C LEU A 8 -9.49 -25.91 2.44
N ALA A 9 -8.84 -26.63 1.51
CA ALA A 9 -7.69 -26.13 0.76
C ALA A 9 -8.06 -24.90 -0.08
N ALA A 10 -9.18 -24.98 -0.82
CA ALA A 10 -9.69 -23.86 -1.60
C ALA A 10 -10.06 -22.65 -0.71
N ALA A 11 -10.78 -22.89 0.39
CA ALA A 11 -11.21 -21.83 1.30
C ALA A 11 -10.06 -21.15 2.06
N LEU A 12 -8.96 -21.86 2.31
CA LEU A 12 -7.78 -21.33 2.98
C LEU A 12 -6.69 -20.83 2.03
N GLY A 13 -6.88 -20.98 0.71
CA GLY A 13 -5.86 -20.61 -0.29
C GLY A 13 -4.58 -21.44 -0.20
N LEU A 14 -4.69 -22.72 0.20
CA LEU A 14 -3.56 -23.61 0.43
C LEU A 14 -3.59 -24.81 -0.52
N SER A 15 -2.45 -25.47 -0.68
CA SER A 15 -2.40 -26.75 -1.40
C SER A 15 -3.05 -27.87 -0.58
N GLN A 16 -3.64 -28.85 -1.27
CA GLN A 16 -4.23 -30.04 -0.63
C GLN A 16 -3.20 -30.78 0.26
N ALA A 17 -1.93 -30.84 -0.17
CA ALA A 17 -0.84 -31.44 0.60
C ALA A 17 -0.60 -30.71 1.95
N ALA A 18 -0.68 -29.38 1.97
CA ALA A 18 -0.51 -28.58 3.19
C ALA A 18 -1.66 -28.80 4.18
N ILE A 19 -2.89 -28.98 3.69
CA ILE A 19 -4.05 -29.35 4.51
C ILE A 19 -3.89 -30.77 5.05
N SER A 20 -3.53 -31.74 4.23
CA SER A 20 -3.31 -33.13 4.66
C SER A 20 -2.24 -33.23 5.76
N GLN A 21 -1.14 -32.47 5.66
CA GLN A 21 -0.13 -32.41 6.73
C GLN A 21 -0.64 -31.76 8.01
N SER A 22 -1.54 -30.77 7.90
CA SER A 22 -2.13 -30.09 9.06
C SER A 22 -3.15 -30.99 9.75
N VAL A 23 -3.96 -31.73 9.00
CA VAL A 23 -4.89 -32.74 9.53
C VAL A 23 -4.15 -33.87 10.23
N ALA A 24 -3.05 -34.36 9.66
CA ALA A 24 -2.19 -35.37 10.31
C ALA A 24 -1.60 -34.89 11.64
N LYS A 25 -1.54 -33.58 11.88
CA LYS A 25 -1.08 -32.95 13.13
C LYS A 25 -2.23 -32.59 14.08
N GLY A 26 -3.48 -32.93 13.75
CA GLY A 26 -4.65 -32.70 14.60
C GLY A 26 -5.48 -31.46 14.25
N MET A 27 -5.31 -30.88 13.07
CA MET A 27 -6.14 -29.74 12.63
C MET A 27 -7.61 -30.15 12.48
N PRO A 28 -8.57 -29.42 13.08
CA PRO A 28 -9.98 -29.70 12.92
C PRO A 28 -10.44 -29.44 11.47
N VAL A 29 -11.23 -30.37 10.93
CA VAL A 29 -11.83 -30.30 9.57
C VAL A 29 -13.34 -30.00 9.61
N SER A 30 -13.85 -29.63 10.78
CA SER A 30 -15.27 -29.34 11.01
C SER A 30 -15.70 -28.00 10.42
N SER A 31 -14.79 -27.01 10.35
CA SER A 31 -15.04 -25.70 9.73
C SER A 31 -13.74 -25.02 9.27
N VAL A 32 -13.87 -24.07 8.33
CA VAL A 32 -12.74 -23.25 7.84
C VAL A 32 -12.17 -22.38 8.96
N GLU A 33 -13.03 -21.82 9.81
CA GLU A 33 -12.65 -20.97 10.94
C GLU A 33 -11.84 -21.74 11.98
N ALA A 34 -12.25 -22.96 12.33
CA ALA A 34 -11.52 -23.81 13.27
C ALA A 34 -10.15 -24.22 12.71
N ALA A 35 -10.08 -24.52 11.40
CA ALA A 35 -8.83 -24.83 10.72
C ALA A 35 -7.87 -23.62 10.69
N ARG A 36 -8.39 -22.40 10.49
CA ARG A 36 -7.60 -21.16 10.54
C ARG A 36 -7.05 -20.91 11.94
N ALA A 37 -7.90 -20.96 12.97
CA ALA A 37 -7.49 -20.74 14.36
C ALA A 37 -6.45 -21.77 14.84
N TRP A 38 -6.60 -23.04 14.43
CA TRP A 38 -5.61 -24.08 14.73
C TRP A 38 -4.27 -23.79 14.06
N ARG A 39 -4.27 -23.34 12.81
CA ARG A 39 -3.04 -22.99 12.08
C ARG A 39 -2.33 -21.78 12.68
N GLU A 40 -3.06 -20.75 13.11
CA GLU A 40 -2.48 -19.58 13.77
C GLU A 40 -1.82 -19.93 15.11
N THR A 41 -2.39 -20.90 15.83
CA THR A 41 -1.89 -21.34 17.15
C THR A 41 -0.80 -22.41 17.06
N HIS A 42 -0.79 -23.24 16.02
CA HIS A 42 0.10 -24.42 15.92
C HIS A 42 1.19 -24.31 14.84
N LEU A 43 1.12 -23.35 13.93
CA LEU A 43 2.20 -23.11 12.97
C LEU A 43 3.15 -22.05 13.49
N HIS A 44 4.41 -22.44 13.67
CA HIS A 44 5.47 -21.50 14.02
C HIS A 44 5.55 -20.35 13.00
N PRO A 45 5.66 -19.09 13.45
CA PRO A 45 5.70 -17.91 12.59
C PRO A 45 6.84 -17.95 11.54
N GLY A 46 7.89 -18.76 11.77
CA GLY A 46 8.98 -18.98 10.81
C GLY A 46 8.67 -19.92 9.63
N ARG A 47 7.49 -20.56 9.58
CA ARG A 47 7.03 -21.35 8.41
C ARG A 47 5.97 -20.64 7.57
N ALA A 48 5.47 -19.50 8.02
CA ALA A 48 4.74 -18.60 7.14
C ALA A 48 5.77 -18.03 6.15
N LYS A 49 5.53 -18.20 4.84
CA LYS A 49 6.33 -17.51 3.82
C LYS A 49 6.29 -16.02 4.19
N PRO A 50 7.44 -15.36 4.43
CA PRO A 50 7.42 -13.92 4.69
C PRO A 50 6.70 -13.28 3.51
N ALA A 51 5.75 -12.39 3.82
CA ALA A 51 5.20 -11.51 2.79
C ALA A 51 6.39 -10.90 2.04
N PRO A 52 6.31 -10.75 0.71
CA PRO A 52 7.36 -10.04 -0.02
C PRO A 52 7.65 -8.73 0.73
N PRO A 53 8.94 -8.36 0.90
CA PRO A 53 9.27 -7.10 1.55
C PRO A 53 8.49 -6.00 0.85
N ALA A 54 7.81 -5.15 1.64
CA ALA A 54 7.07 -4.03 1.08
C ALA A 54 8.01 -3.25 0.13
N PRO A 55 7.56 -2.89 -1.07
CA PRO A 55 8.40 -2.16 -2.01
C PRO A 55 8.90 -0.88 -1.35
N SER A 56 10.19 -0.58 -1.50
CA SER A 56 10.74 0.66 -0.97
C SER A 56 10.11 1.86 -1.68
N LEU A 57 10.04 3.01 -1.02
CA LEU A 57 9.57 4.25 -1.64
C LEU A 57 10.27 4.52 -2.98
N SER A 58 11.59 4.30 -3.04
CA SER A 58 12.36 4.47 -4.27
C SER A 58 11.86 3.60 -5.42
N ALA A 59 11.52 2.34 -5.15
CA ALA A 59 11.01 1.42 -6.17
C ALA A 59 9.61 1.84 -6.64
N LEU A 60 8.75 2.27 -5.71
CA LEU A 60 7.42 2.79 -6.04
C LEU A 60 7.49 4.07 -6.90
N LEU A 61 8.41 4.99 -6.58
CA LEU A 61 8.62 6.22 -7.35
C LEU A 61 9.14 5.92 -8.76
N GLU A 62 10.09 4.98 -8.89
CA GLU A 62 10.65 4.57 -10.19
C GLU A 62 9.58 3.90 -11.07
N GLU A 63 8.81 2.96 -10.51
CA GLU A 63 7.74 2.27 -11.23
C GLU A 63 6.63 3.25 -11.68
N ALA A 64 6.20 4.13 -10.78
CA ALA A 64 5.20 5.14 -11.11
C ALA A 64 5.68 6.13 -12.17
N GLY A 65 6.95 6.55 -12.08
CA GLY A 65 7.57 7.40 -13.11
C GLY A 65 7.58 6.72 -14.48
N ALA A 66 8.05 5.47 -14.55
CA ALA A 66 8.10 4.70 -15.78
C ALA A 66 6.71 4.48 -16.40
N LEU A 67 5.68 4.25 -15.58
CA LEU A 67 4.30 4.15 -16.04
C LEU A 67 3.81 5.47 -16.63
N LEU A 68 4.05 6.60 -15.95
CA LEU A 68 3.63 7.92 -16.45
C LEU A 68 4.34 8.30 -17.75
N ASP A 69 5.63 7.95 -17.91
CA ASP A 69 6.41 8.24 -19.11
C ASP A 69 5.82 7.58 -20.38
N VAL A 70 5.12 6.45 -20.22
CA VAL A 70 4.43 5.75 -21.31
C VAL A 70 2.93 6.05 -21.37
N GLY A 71 2.43 7.00 -20.56
CA GLY A 71 1.01 7.35 -20.48
C GLY A 71 0.14 6.30 -19.77
N GLY A 72 0.74 5.46 -18.94
CA GLY A 72 0.07 4.43 -18.14
C GLY A 72 -0.66 4.98 -16.92
N ASP A 73 -1.49 4.12 -16.31
CA ASP A 73 -2.24 4.44 -15.10
C ASP A 73 -1.47 4.00 -13.84
N ILE A 74 -1.20 4.95 -12.94
CA ILE A 74 -0.58 4.69 -11.63
C ILE A 74 -1.60 4.43 -10.52
N GLY A 75 -2.91 4.44 -10.82
CA GLY A 75 -4.00 4.19 -9.87
C GLY A 75 -3.75 2.99 -8.94
N PRO A 76 -3.27 1.84 -9.45
CA PRO A 76 -2.94 0.68 -8.61
C PRO A 76 -1.81 0.92 -7.59
N LEU A 77 -0.87 1.83 -7.88
CA LEU A 77 0.28 2.15 -7.02
C LEU A 77 -0.04 3.23 -5.98
N LEU A 78 -1.11 4.01 -6.18
CA LEU A 78 -1.44 5.16 -5.32
C LEU A 78 -1.56 4.81 -3.83
N PRO A 79 -2.18 3.69 -3.40
CA PRO A 79 -2.28 3.37 -1.98
C PRO A 79 -0.91 3.17 -1.32
N ASP A 80 -0.03 2.41 -1.97
CA ASP A 80 1.31 2.10 -1.44
C ASP A 80 2.23 3.32 -1.50
N LEU A 81 2.14 4.13 -2.57
CA LEU A 81 2.85 5.40 -2.70
C LEU A 81 2.47 6.37 -1.58
N ARG A 82 1.17 6.56 -1.33
CA ARG A 82 0.68 7.45 -0.26
C ARG A 82 1.15 6.97 1.10
N LEU A 83 1.03 5.66 1.38
CA LEU A 83 1.51 5.07 2.62
C LEU A 83 3.02 5.28 2.82
N ALA A 84 3.81 5.07 1.77
CA ALA A 84 5.25 5.26 1.82
C ALA A 84 5.65 6.73 2.04
N LEU A 85 4.95 7.67 1.39
CA LEU A 85 5.16 9.11 1.59
C LEU A 85 4.73 9.58 2.98
N HIS A 86 3.64 9.05 3.52
CA HIS A 86 3.14 9.35 4.86
C HIS A 86 4.15 8.97 5.96
N GLN A 87 4.91 7.90 5.76
CA GLN A 87 5.94 7.45 6.71
C GLN A 87 7.17 8.37 6.78
N ILE A 88 7.31 9.34 5.87
CA ILE A 88 8.47 10.23 5.83
C ILE A 88 8.36 11.31 6.92
N PRO A 89 9.35 11.39 7.83
CA PRO A 89 9.41 12.44 8.84
C PRO A 89 9.43 13.83 8.19
N GLY A 90 8.74 14.81 8.79
CA GLY A 90 8.59 16.16 8.23
C GLY A 90 9.90 16.80 7.75
N TYR A 91 10.98 16.66 8.53
CA TYR A 91 12.30 17.22 8.20
C TYR A 91 12.99 16.55 7.00
N GLN A 92 12.55 15.36 6.56
CA GLN A 92 13.07 14.65 5.40
C GLN A 92 12.25 14.90 4.13
N ARG A 93 11.03 15.44 4.25
CA ARG A 93 10.10 15.62 3.12
C ARG A 93 10.67 16.52 2.02
N ALA A 94 11.43 17.54 2.37
CA ALA A 94 12.08 18.45 1.42
C ALA A 94 13.16 17.75 0.55
N ALA A 95 13.68 16.60 0.98
CA ALA A 95 14.68 15.83 0.24
C ALA A 95 14.06 14.85 -0.76
N VAL A 96 12.74 14.69 -0.78
CA VAL A 96 12.04 13.76 -1.66
C VAL A 96 11.93 14.38 -3.05
N GLY A 97 12.75 13.91 -3.97
CA GLY A 97 12.65 14.25 -5.39
C GLY A 97 11.71 13.29 -6.11
N MET A 98 10.77 13.83 -6.88
CA MET A 98 9.94 13.08 -7.83
C MET A 98 9.58 13.95 -9.04
N SER A 99 9.16 13.33 -10.14
CA SER A 99 8.83 14.05 -11.37
C SER A 99 7.61 14.97 -11.19
N GLU A 100 7.53 16.02 -11.99
CA GLU A 100 6.37 16.94 -12.01
C GLU A 100 5.08 16.19 -12.35
N ALA A 101 5.13 15.22 -13.26
CA ALA A 101 3.98 14.39 -13.61
C ALA A 101 3.47 13.59 -12.40
N LEU A 102 4.38 13.01 -11.60
CA LEU A 102 3.99 12.26 -10.41
C LEU A 102 3.45 13.18 -9.31
N TRP A 103 4.06 14.35 -9.11
CA TRP A 103 3.51 15.40 -8.25
C TRP A 103 2.09 15.78 -8.66
N GLY A 104 1.88 16.04 -9.95
CA GLY A 104 0.58 16.37 -10.52
C GLY A 104 -0.45 15.26 -10.34
N ALA A 105 -0.05 14.00 -10.50
CA ALA A 105 -0.94 12.86 -10.31
C ALA A 105 -1.37 12.68 -8.83
N LEU A 106 -0.44 12.86 -7.89
CA LEU A 106 -0.70 12.70 -6.46
C LEU A 106 -1.53 13.86 -5.87
N THR A 107 -1.29 15.08 -6.34
CA THR A 107 -1.93 16.30 -5.81
C THR A 107 -3.14 16.76 -6.63
N GLY A 108 -3.24 16.32 -7.89
CA GLY A 108 -4.26 16.73 -8.85
C GLY A 108 -5.70 16.64 -8.37
N PRO A 109 -6.12 15.56 -7.67
CA PRO A 109 -7.50 15.47 -7.15
C PRO A 109 -7.88 16.59 -6.17
N VAL A 110 -6.92 17.09 -5.38
CA VAL A 110 -7.15 18.21 -4.46
C VAL A 110 -6.96 19.53 -5.20
N GLY A 111 -5.93 19.66 -6.04
CA GLY A 111 -5.67 20.87 -6.81
C GLY A 111 -6.80 21.24 -7.76
N SER A 112 -7.52 20.26 -8.33
CA SER A 112 -8.66 20.51 -9.21
C SER A 112 -9.91 21.02 -8.49
N ALA A 113 -9.96 20.92 -7.15
CA ALA A 113 -11.05 21.45 -6.36
C ALA A 113 -10.95 22.98 -6.14
N PHE A 114 -9.81 23.58 -6.45
CA PHE A 114 -9.56 25.01 -6.28
C PHE A 114 -9.61 25.74 -7.64
N GLU A 115 -10.16 26.96 -7.63
CA GLU A 115 -10.05 27.85 -8.79
C GLU A 115 -8.61 28.31 -8.98
N ARG A 116 -8.19 28.44 -10.24
CA ARG A 116 -6.86 28.94 -10.57
C ARG A 116 -6.85 30.46 -10.45
N GLU A 117 -6.08 30.96 -9.50
CA GLU A 117 -5.76 32.39 -9.40
C GLU A 117 -4.45 32.73 -10.11
N THR A 118 -4.25 34.02 -10.40
CA THR A 118 -2.96 34.53 -10.88
C THR A 118 -1.89 34.32 -9.82
N ALA A 119 -0.82 33.65 -10.18
CA ALA A 119 0.28 33.38 -9.26
C ALA A 119 0.95 34.68 -8.80
N GLU A 120 0.91 34.92 -7.49
CA GLU A 120 1.70 35.95 -6.84
C GLU A 120 3.04 35.38 -6.36
N SER A 121 4.07 36.22 -6.28
CA SER A 121 5.37 35.81 -5.76
C SER A 121 5.28 35.52 -4.26
N LEU A 122 5.63 34.30 -3.86
CA LEU A 122 5.67 33.91 -2.46
C LEU A 122 6.99 34.30 -1.82
N THR A 123 6.94 34.67 -0.55
CA THR A 123 8.13 34.67 0.32
C THR A 123 8.63 33.24 0.53
N THR A 124 9.89 33.10 0.96
CA THR A 124 10.47 31.78 1.27
C THR A 124 9.63 31.01 2.29
N ALA A 125 9.15 31.68 3.34
CA ALA A 125 8.35 31.05 4.38
C ALA A 125 6.98 30.57 3.86
N GLU A 126 6.35 31.34 2.97
CA GLU A 126 5.08 30.94 2.33
C GLU A 126 5.30 29.77 1.36
N ALA A 127 6.40 29.79 0.58
CA ALA A 127 6.76 28.71 -0.31
C ALA A 127 7.04 27.41 0.46
N GLU A 128 7.74 27.49 1.60
CA GLU A 128 7.97 26.34 2.50
C GLU A 128 6.66 25.80 3.07
N GLY A 129 5.78 26.70 3.54
CA GLY A 129 4.45 26.33 4.04
C GLY A 129 3.60 25.65 2.97
N MET A 130 3.59 26.18 1.76
CA MET A 130 2.86 25.60 0.63
C MET A 130 3.47 24.26 0.20
N GLY A 131 4.80 24.12 0.20
CA GLY A 131 5.47 22.85 -0.07
C GLY A 131 5.09 21.78 0.95
N ALA A 132 5.08 22.12 2.25
CA ALA A 132 4.66 21.20 3.31
C ALA A 132 3.19 20.77 3.16
N PHE A 133 2.31 21.70 2.79
CA PHE A 133 0.91 21.40 2.50
C PHE A 133 0.76 20.42 1.32
N TRP A 134 1.37 20.72 0.16
CA TRP A 134 1.26 19.86 -1.02
C TRP A 134 1.90 18.50 -0.84
N PHE A 135 2.95 18.41 -0.03
CA PHE A 135 3.47 17.11 0.39
C PHE A 135 2.44 16.31 1.18
N SER A 136 1.76 16.94 2.13
CA SER A 136 0.73 16.28 2.96
C SER A 136 -0.45 15.79 2.12
N VAL A 137 -0.82 16.56 1.09
CA VAL A 137 -1.79 16.13 0.06
C VAL A 137 -1.28 14.89 -0.69
N ALA A 138 -0.04 14.91 -1.17
CA ALA A 138 0.56 13.79 -1.90
C ALA A 138 0.69 12.52 -1.04
N ALA A 139 0.93 12.67 0.27
CA ALA A 139 0.94 11.59 1.25
C ALA A 139 -0.46 11.07 1.62
N GLY A 140 -1.54 11.68 1.11
CA GLY A 140 -2.92 11.29 1.42
C GLY A 140 -3.36 11.66 2.84
N GLU A 141 -2.68 12.61 3.49
CA GLU A 141 -3.00 13.08 4.85
C GLU A 141 -4.19 14.05 4.87
N VAL A 142 -4.48 14.65 3.72
CA VAL A 142 -5.60 15.58 3.55
C VAL A 142 -6.81 14.82 3.04
N ILE A 143 -7.84 14.73 3.89
CA ILE A 143 -9.17 14.24 3.51
C ILE A 143 -10.04 15.47 3.24
N MET A 144 -10.38 15.71 1.98
CA MET A 144 -11.42 16.68 1.62
C MET A 144 -12.80 16.04 1.93
N PRO A 145 -13.72 16.78 2.57
CA PRO A 145 -15.07 16.29 2.89
C PRO A 145 -15.95 16.08 1.65
#